data_AF-A0A966WNC2-F1
#
_entry.id   AF-A0A966WNC2-F1
#
_cell.length_a   1.000
_cell.length_b   1.000
_cell.length_c   1.000
_cell.angle_alpha   90.00
_cell.angle_beta   90.00
_cell.angle_gamma   90.00
#
_symmetry.space_group_name_H-M   'P 1'
#
loop_
_entity.id
_entity.type
_entity.pdbx_description
1 polymer ?
#
loop_
_entity_poly.entity_id
_entity_poly.type
_entity_poly.pdbx_seq_one_letter_code
_entity_poly.pdbx_strand_id
1 'polypeptide(L)'
;MRAWLLLIAALSAFDAQAHRFAPSLLQIQQMTEDSFAVTWKTPIQTASDIALEPVLPENCRDEEISPWIQEGTGKLQQRRVRCEDGLIERVIAVTGIPENQSSVMLNITLLEGVSHQAVLNPEANSFRVPREPNSRQVIGRYAVLGAEHIWAGIDHLLFVLGLLLLVGGGRRLIWTITAFTAGHSVTLAMVTLGVFDYPVALIEFLIAFSIFVLAIELTREREQSKLWRHPWWLAGGFGLL
;
A
#
# COMPACT_ATOMS: atom_id res chain seq x y z
N MET A 1 -13.38 -35.00 39.41
CA MET A 1 -13.14 -34.40 38.07
C MET A 1 -12.79 -32.91 38.12
N ARG A 2 -13.43 -32.07 38.98
CA ARG A 2 -13.09 -30.62 39.08
C ARG A 2 -11.67 -30.30 39.57
N ALA A 3 -11.10 -31.11 40.47
CA ALA A 3 -9.74 -30.90 41.00
C ALA A 3 -8.63 -31.13 39.96
N TRP A 4 -8.86 -32.04 39.00
CA TRP A 4 -7.89 -32.33 37.93
C TRP A 4 -7.84 -31.21 36.87
N LEU A 5 -8.96 -30.52 36.63
CA LEU A 5 -9.02 -29.37 35.72
C LEU A 5 -8.25 -28.16 36.28
N LEU A 6 -8.24 -27.96 37.60
CA LEU A 6 -7.47 -26.89 38.24
C LEU A 6 -5.96 -27.18 38.25
N LEU A 7 -5.55 -28.44 38.32
CA LEU A 7 -4.14 -28.83 38.25
C LEU A 7 -3.56 -28.60 36.84
N ILE A 8 -4.34 -28.88 35.79
CA ILE A 8 -3.94 -28.65 34.39
C ILE A 8 -3.82 -27.16 34.08
N ALA A 9 -4.70 -26.32 34.62
CA ALA A 9 -4.62 -24.86 34.46
C ALA A 9 -3.42 -24.24 35.20
N ALA A 10 -2.96 -24.84 36.30
CA ALA A 10 -1.79 -24.38 37.04
C ALA A 10 -0.45 -24.81 36.40
N LEU A 11 -0.44 -25.89 35.60
CA LEU A 11 0.75 -26.41 34.92
C LEU A 11 1.01 -25.77 33.54
N SER A 12 0.12 -24.92 33.03
CA SER A 12 0.27 -24.20 31.76
C SER A 12 0.86 -22.79 31.89
N ALA A 13 1.29 -22.37 33.08
CA ALA A 13 2.01 -21.12 33.30
C ALA A 13 3.51 -21.24 32.97
N PHE A 14 3.84 -21.96 31.90
CA PHE A 14 5.20 -21.90 31.36
C PHE A 14 5.41 -20.50 30.79
N ASP A 15 6.43 -19.81 31.30
CA ASP A 15 6.95 -18.57 30.76
C ASP A 15 7.10 -18.70 29.24
N ALA A 16 6.14 -18.14 28.52
CA ALA A 16 6.27 -17.90 27.10
C ALA A 16 7.37 -16.86 26.94
N GLN A 17 8.60 -17.34 26.75
CA GLN A 17 9.72 -16.53 26.30
C GLN A 17 9.36 -16.02 24.89
N ALA A 18 8.64 -14.90 24.81
CA ALA A 18 8.46 -14.19 23.56
C ALA A 18 9.85 -13.81 23.06
N HIS A 19 10.24 -14.38 21.92
CA HIS A 19 11.50 -14.08 21.25
C HIS A 19 11.60 -12.56 21.07
N ARG A 20 12.67 -11.93 21.56
CA ARG A 20 12.84 -10.47 21.53
C ARG A 20 13.06 -9.99 20.10
N PHE A 21 11.97 -9.76 19.37
CA PHE A 21 12.00 -9.12 18.06
C PHE A 21 12.08 -7.60 18.24
N ALA A 22 13.28 -7.09 18.48
CA ALA A 22 13.57 -5.65 18.53
C ALA A 22 14.43 -5.28 17.33
N PRO A 23 13.84 -5.11 16.12
CA PRO A 23 14.59 -4.69 14.95
C PRO A 23 15.21 -3.32 15.21
N SER A 24 16.40 -3.09 14.64
CA SER A 24 16.97 -1.75 14.68
C SER A 24 16.13 -0.81 13.80
N LEU A 25 16.05 0.47 14.15
CA LEU A 25 15.29 1.47 13.41
C LEU A 25 16.24 2.54 12.89
N LEU A 26 16.27 2.71 11.58
CA LEU A 26 16.86 3.86 10.91
C LEU A 26 15.72 4.76 10.42
N GLN A 27 15.56 5.91 11.06
CA GLN A 27 14.58 6.91 10.68
C GLN A 27 15.28 8.14 10.13
N ILE A 28 14.83 8.63 8.99
CA ILE A 28 15.37 9.81 8.32
C ILE A 28 14.21 10.75 8.03
N GLN A 29 14.27 11.96 8.60
CA GLN A 29 13.23 12.97 8.42
C GLN A 29 13.85 14.22 7.80
N GLN A 30 13.35 14.62 6.65
CA GLN A 30 13.77 15.86 6.00
C GLN A 30 13.22 17.06 6.78
N MET A 31 14.12 17.97 7.20
CA MET A 31 13.79 19.18 7.95
C MET A 31 13.73 20.42 7.06
N THR A 32 14.65 20.51 6.10
CA THR A 32 14.72 21.56 5.06
C THR A 32 15.12 20.92 3.73
N GLU A 33 15.27 21.70 2.66
CA GLU A 33 15.65 21.16 1.33
C GLU A 33 16.90 20.27 1.41
N ASP A 34 17.92 20.69 2.16
CA ASP A 34 19.20 19.98 2.25
C ASP A 34 19.50 19.38 3.64
N SER A 35 18.67 19.59 4.66
CA SER A 35 18.92 19.11 6.03
C SER A 35 18.00 17.97 6.43
N PHE A 36 18.59 16.92 7.01
CA PHE A 36 17.92 15.69 7.42
C PHE A 36 18.24 15.34 8.87
N ALA A 37 17.22 15.01 9.65
CA ALA A 37 17.35 14.42 10.97
C ALA A 37 17.39 12.89 10.83
N VAL A 38 18.53 12.28 11.16
CA VAL A 38 18.75 10.84 11.14
C VAL A 38 18.72 10.31 12.57
N THR A 39 17.75 9.46 12.87
CA THR A 39 17.63 8.75 14.15
C THR A 39 17.99 7.29 13.96
N TRP A 40 18.96 6.82 14.73
CA TRP A 40 19.40 5.44 14.73
C TRP A 40 19.11 4.81 16.10
N LYS A 41 18.24 3.79 16.13
CA LYS A 41 17.96 2.98 17.31
C LYS A 41 18.46 1.56 17.08
N THR A 42 19.29 1.05 17.98
CA THR A 42 19.85 -0.30 17.90
C THR A 42 19.85 -0.96 19.28
N PRO A 43 19.67 -2.29 19.40
CA PRO A 43 19.69 -2.96 20.70
C PRO A 43 21.07 -2.83 21.37
N ILE A 44 21.07 -2.80 22.71
CA ILE A 44 22.31 -2.78 23.50
C ILE A 44 23.00 -4.14 23.47
N GLN A 45 22.21 -5.21 23.39
CA GLN A 45 22.69 -6.59 23.24
C GLN A 45 22.66 -6.96 21.76
N THR A 46 23.82 -7.05 21.14
CA THR A 46 24.02 -7.52 19.77
C THR A 46 24.40 -9.01 19.78
N ALA A 47 24.05 -9.73 18.71
CA ALA A 47 24.39 -11.15 18.58
C ALA A 47 25.86 -11.38 18.19
N SER A 48 26.51 -10.34 17.66
CA SER A 48 27.90 -10.33 17.22
C SER A 48 28.64 -9.10 17.74
N ASP A 49 29.98 -9.14 17.70
CA ASP A 49 30.88 -8.03 18.00
C ASP A 49 30.97 -6.99 16.86
N ILE A 50 30.40 -7.31 15.69
CA ILE A 50 30.33 -6.38 14.56
C ILE A 50 29.17 -5.40 14.78
N ALA A 51 29.50 -4.11 14.79
CA ALA A 51 28.53 -3.05 15.01
C ALA A 51 27.56 -2.91 13.81
N LEU A 52 26.27 -2.77 14.12
CA LEU A 52 25.25 -2.34 13.14
C LEU A 52 25.34 -0.84 12.95
N GLU A 53 25.77 -0.40 11.76
CA GLU A 53 25.98 1.03 11.49
C GLU A 53 25.31 1.48 10.18
N PRO A 54 24.58 2.61 10.21
CA PRO A 54 23.96 3.16 9.01
C PRO A 54 24.98 3.90 8.14
N VAL A 55 25.07 3.47 6.89
CA VAL A 55 25.88 4.09 5.84
C VAL A 55 25.01 5.03 5.01
N LEU A 56 25.27 6.32 5.16
CA LEU A 56 24.66 7.39 4.38
C LEU A 56 25.46 7.61 3.07
N PRO A 57 24.82 8.16 2.02
CA PRO A 57 25.51 8.40 0.75
C PRO A 57 26.58 9.49 0.87
N GLU A 58 27.56 9.48 -0.02
CA GLU A 58 28.75 10.34 0.02
C GLU A 58 28.45 11.86 -0.02
N ASN A 59 27.27 12.23 -0.54
CA ASN A 59 26.83 13.63 -0.62
C ASN A 59 26.30 14.17 0.71
N CYS A 60 26.25 13.34 1.76
CA CYS A 60 25.75 13.69 3.07
C CYS A 60 26.90 13.91 4.07
N ARG A 61 26.84 15.00 4.83
CA ARG A 61 27.81 15.36 5.88
C ARG A 61 27.11 15.56 7.20
N ASP A 62 27.63 14.94 8.27
CA ASP A 62 27.13 15.17 9.62
C ASP A 62 27.46 16.59 10.10
N GLU A 63 26.45 17.33 10.55
CA GLU A 63 26.59 18.67 11.14
C GLU A 63 26.59 18.61 12.67
N GLU A 64 25.69 17.80 13.23
CA GLU A 64 25.49 17.67 14.67
C GLU A 64 25.22 16.21 15.00
N ILE A 65 25.87 15.70 16.04
CA ILE A 65 25.71 14.32 16.50
C ILE A 65 25.39 14.37 17.99
N SER A 66 24.22 13.86 18.37
CA SER A 66 23.86 13.72 19.77
C SER A 66 24.70 12.62 20.44
N PRO A 67 24.91 12.70 21.77
CA PRO A 67 25.40 11.54 22.51
C PRO A 67 24.41 10.39 22.39
N TRP A 68 24.90 9.18 22.64
CA TRP A 68 24.05 8.00 22.76
C TRP A 68 23.16 8.11 24.00
N ILE A 69 21.87 7.89 23.81
CA ILE A 69 20.87 7.87 24.88
C ILE A 69 20.35 6.45 25.01
N GLN A 70 20.35 5.92 26.23
CA GLN A 70 19.76 4.61 26.51
C GLN A 70 18.22 4.73 26.58
N GLU A 71 17.52 3.93 25.78
CA GLU A 71 16.06 3.90 25.71
C GLU A 71 15.59 2.44 25.87
N GLY A 72 15.24 2.03 27.09
CA GLY A 72 14.85 0.65 27.40
C GLY A 72 15.98 -0.35 27.15
N THR A 73 15.75 -1.31 26.25
CA THR A 73 16.73 -2.33 25.84
C THR A 73 17.61 -1.90 24.66
N GLY A 74 17.40 -0.70 24.13
CA GLY A 74 18.13 -0.14 23.01
C GLY A 74 18.91 1.12 23.38
N LYS A 75 19.78 1.53 22.46
CA LYS A 75 20.46 2.82 22.46
C LYS A 75 20.02 3.59 21.21
N LEU A 76 19.79 4.89 21.39
CA LEU A 76 19.40 5.83 20.34
C LEU A 76 20.50 6.87 20.15
N GLN A 77 20.76 7.21 18.90
CA GLN A 77 21.55 8.37 18.51
C GLN A 77 20.78 9.19 17.48
N GLN A 78 20.78 10.51 17.63
CA GLN A 78 20.25 11.44 16.67
C GLN A 78 21.38 12.22 16.02
N ARG A 79 21.32 12.38 14.70
CA ARG A 79 22.28 13.14 13.91
C ARG A 79 21.54 14.10 13.00
N ARG A 80 22.04 15.33 12.87
CA ARG A 80 21.64 16.24 11.79
C ARG A 80 22.67 16.14 10.68
N VAL A 81 22.18 15.89 9.48
CA VAL A 81 23.00 15.62 8.29
C VAL A 81 22.57 16.57 7.19
N ARG A 82 23.53 17.19 6.51
CA ARG A 82 23.30 18.01 5.31
C ARG A 82 23.66 17.22 4.07
N CYS A 83 22.74 17.12 3.10
CA CYS A 83 22.97 16.42 1.84
C CYS A 83 22.77 17.37 0.64
N GLU A 84 23.86 17.73 -0.05
CA GLU A 84 23.89 18.81 -1.07
C GLU A 84 23.05 18.55 -2.34
N ASP A 85 22.59 17.31 -2.56
CA ASP A 85 21.70 16.91 -3.68
C ASP A 85 20.45 16.16 -3.20
N GLY A 86 20.13 16.25 -1.90
CA GLY A 86 19.10 15.42 -1.27
C GLY A 86 19.41 13.91 -1.26
N LEU A 87 18.38 13.10 -0.99
CA LEU A 87 18.49 11.64 -0.84
C LEU A 87 17.89 10.83 -1.99
N ILE A 88 17.23 11.49 -2.95
CA ILE A 88 16.52 10.83 -4.06
C ILE A 88 17.51 10.12 -4.99
N GLU A 89 17.19 8.90 -5.42
CA GLU A 89 18.04 8.00 -6.24
C GLU A 89 19.37 7.58 -5.58
N ARG A 90 19.61 8.00 -4.34
CA ARG A 90 20.78 7.60 -3.55
C ARG A 90 20.51 6.31 -2.78
N VAL A 91 21.59 5.63 -2.42
CA VAL A 91 21.54 4.37 -1.70
C VAL A 91 21.85 4.61 -0.23
N ILE A 92 21.01 4.04 0.62
CA ILE A 92 21.17 4.02 2.07
C ILE A 92 21.38 2.55 2.45
N ALA A 93 22.45 2.25 3.16
CA ALA A 93 22.78 0.89 3.55
C ALA A 93 23.01 0.79 5.05
N VAL A 94 22.98 -0.42 5.59
CA VAL A 94 23.37 -0.69 6.96
C VAL A 94 24.32 -1.87 6.98
N THR A 95 25.49 -1.68 7.57
CA THR A 95 26.50 -2.72 7.75
C THR A 95 26.20 -3.55 8.99
N GLY A 96 26.78 -4.75 9.08
CA GLY A 96 26.62 -5.61 10.26
C GLY A 96 25.30 -6.39 10.34
N ILE A 97 24.39 -6.25 9.37
CA ILE A 97 23.12 -6.98 9.34
C ILE A 97 23.32 -8.50 9.26
N PRO A 98 24.10 -9.04 8.29
CA PRO A 98 24.29 -10.48 8.16
C PRO A 98 24.91 -11.12 9.41
N GLU A 99 25.87 -10.45 10.03
CA GLU A 99 26.63 -10.98 11.16
C GLU A 99 25.83 -10.93 12.46
N ASN A 100 24.89 -10.01 12.59
CA ASN A 100 23.97 -9.96 13.72
C ASN A 100 22.67 -10.74 13.49
N GLN A 101 22.49 -11.36 12.32
CA GLN A 101 21.24 -12.03 11.89
C GLN A 101 20.01 -11.16 12.18
N SER A 102 20.17 -9.85 12.02
CA SER A 102 19.17 -8.86 12.43
C SER A 102 18.36 -8.36 11.25
N SER A 103 17.39 -7.50 11.51
CA SER A 103 16.66 -6.76 10.50
C SER A 103 16.54 -5.31 10.94
N VAL A 104 16.58 -4.40 9.96
CA VAL A 104 16.51 -2.96 10.19
C VAL A 104 15.29 -2.41 9.49
N MET A 105 14.43 -1.73 10.24
CA MET A 105 13.35 -0.94 9.66
C MET A 105 13.92 0.41 9.21
N LEU A 106 13.84 0.70 7.93
CA LEU A 106 14.16 1.99 7.34
C LEU A 106 12.87 2.77 7.13
N ASN A 107 12.78 3.96 7.70
CA ASN A 107 11.69 4.89 7.47
C ASN A 107 12.25 6.24 7.03
N ILE A 108 11.87 6.70 5.84
CA ILE A 108 12.27 7.99 5.28
C ILE A 108 11.01 8.84 5.14
N THR A 109 11.01 10.06 5.70
CA THR A 109 9.91 11.02 5.61
C THR A 109 10.44 12.32 5.00
N LEU A 110 9.93 12.69 3.83
CA LEU A 110 10.29 13.89 3.08
C LEU A 110 9.33 15.06 3.43
N LEU A 111 9.67 16.29 3.03
CA LEU A 111 8.90 17.51 3.37
C LEU A 111 7.43 17.48 2.92
N GLU A 112 7.13 16.82 1.79
CA GLU A 112 5.77 16.73 1.23
C GLU A 112 4.89 15.67 1.91
N GLY A 113 5.31 15.13 3.06
CA GLY A 113 4.62 14.04 3.76
C GLY A 113 4.77 12.68 3.06
N VAL A 114 5.56 12.63 2.00
CA VAL A 114 5.91 11.38 1.31
C VAL A 114 6.82 10.56 2.21
N SER A 115 6.44 9.30 2.41
CA SER A 115 7.21 8.37 3.22
C SER A 115 7.54 7.10 2.46
N HIS A 116 8.77 6.63 2.64
CA HIS A 116 9.26 5.37 2.12
C HIS A 116 9.64 4.47 3.28
N GLN A 117 9.09 3.26 3.30
CA GLN A 117 9.37 2.25 4.31
C GLN A 117 9.97 1.02 3.63
N ALA A 118 11.06 0.52 4.20
CA ALA A 118 11.71 -0.70 3.73
C ALA A 118 12.27 -1.47 4.93
N VAL A 119 12.35 -2.79 4.80
CA VAL A 119 13.01 -3.66 5.78
C VAL A 119 14.32 -4.13 5.16
N LEU A 120 15.44 -3.75 5.76
CA LEU A 120 16.76 -4.24 5.38
C LEU A 120 17.05 -5.53 6.14
N ASN A 121 17.47 -6.55 5.42
CA ASN A 121 17.75 -7.88 5.95
C ASN A 121 19.09 -8.39 5.38
N PRO A 122 19.57 -9.60 5.77
CA PRO A 122 20.84 -10.12 5.28
C PRO A 122 20.95 -10.26 3.75
N GLU A 123 19.83 -10.40 3.04
CA GLU A 123 19.79 -10.53 1.57
C GLU A 123 19.78 -9.16 0.87
N ALA A 124 19.14 -8.16 1.47
CA ALA A 124 18.98 -6.80 0.96
C ALA A 124 19.32 -5.78 2.07
N ASN A 125 20.61 -5.50 2.23
CA ASN A 125 21.13 -4.58 3.26
C ASN A 125 21.16 -3.10 2.81
N SER A 126 20.66 -2.81 1.61
CA SER A 126 20.65 -1.47 1.03
C SER A 126 19.32 -1.15 0.37
N PHE A 127 18.94 0.13 0.42
CA PHE A 127 17.73 0.66 -0.18
C PHE A 127 18.07 1.88 -1.02
N ARG A 128 17.66 1.87 -2.29
CA ARG A 128 17.70 3.05 -3.15
C ARG A 128 16.43 3.85 -2.96
N VAL A 129 16.55 5.11 -2.55
CA VAL A 129 15.39 6.00 -2.39
C VAL A 129 14.80 6.26 -3.78
N PRO A 130 13.58 5.78 -4.08
CA PRO A 130 13.02 5.95 -5.42
C PRO A 130 12.64 7.41 -5.66
N ARG A 131 12.79 7.89 -6.89
CA ARG A 131 12.14 9.13 -7.29
C ARG A 131 10.62 8.96 -7.24
N GLU A 132 9.93 9.87 -6.56
CA GLU A 132 8.47 9.91 -6.58
C GLU A 132 7.95 9.95 -8.02
N PRO A 133 7.01 9.06 -8.37
CA PRO A 133 6.46 9.04 -9.72
C PRO A 133 5.73 10.37 -9.96
N ASN A 134 6.12 11.05 -11.04
CA ASN A 134 5.39 12.22 -11.52
C ASN A 134 3.90 11.87 -11.66
N SER A 135 2.97 12.80 -11.36
CA SER A 135 1.52 12.56 -11.48
C SER A 135 1.12 11.92 -12.82
N ARG A 136 1.82 12.25 -13.91
CA ARG A 136 1.62 11.62 -15.23
C ARG A 136 1.98 10.12 -15.25
N GLN A 137 3.06 9.74 -14.58
CA GLN A 137 3.47 8.34 -14.44
C GLN A 137 2.51 7.57 -13.53
N VAL A 138 2.00 8.21 -12.47
CA VAL A 138 0.95 7.63 -11.63
C VAL A 138 -0.31 7.37 -12.46
N ILE A 139 -0.82 8.37 -13.18
CA ILE A 139 -1.97 8.22 -14.08
C ILE A 139 -1.72 7.08 -15.09
N GLY A 140 -0.54 7.03 -15.72
CA GLY A 140 -0.18 5.99 -16.67
C GLY A 140 -0.19 4.58 -16.05
N ARG A 141 0.40 4.41 -14.86
CA ARG A 141 0.40 3.11 -14.15
C ARG A 141 -1.01 2.66 -13.79
N TYR A 142 -1.84 3.55 -13.23
CA TYR A 142 -3.22 3.22 -12.90
C TYR A 142 -4.06 2.90 -14.14
N ALA A 143 -3.82 3.59 -15.27
CA ALA A 143 -4.47 3.28 -16.53
C ALA A 143 -4.10 1.87 -17.04
N VAL A 144 -2.83 1.47 -16.93
CA VAL A 144 -2.38 0.12 -17.29
C VAL A 144 -3.00 -0.93 -16.38
N LEU A 145 -2.98 -0.72 -15.06
CA LEU A 145 -3.62 -1.60 -14.09
C LEU A 145 -5.11 -1.78 -14.38
N GLY A 146 -5.82 -0.70 -14.71
CA GLY A 146 -7.22 -0.76 -15.11
C GLY A 146 -7.44 -1.55 -16.40
N ALA A 147 -6.55 -1.40 -17.39
CA ALA A 147 -6.62 -2.17 -18.63
C ALA A 147 -6.38 -3.67 -18.40
N GLU A 148 -5.38 -4.03 -17.57
CA GLU A 148 -5.12 -5.41 -17.16
C GLU A 148 -6.32 -6.01 -16.41
N HIS A 149 -6.95 -5.24 -15.53
CA HIS A 149 -8.13 -5.66 -14.78
C HIS A 149 -9.31 -6.02 -15.70
N ILE A 150 -9.63 -5.17 -16.69
CA ILE A 150 -10.69 -5.45 -17.67
C ILE A 150 -10.35 -6.67 -18.52
N TRP A 151 -9.08 -6.85 -18.89
CA TRP A 151 -8.64 -7.99 -19.70
C TRP A 151 -8.73 -9.32 -18.94
N ALA A 152 -8.39 -9.32 -17.65
CA ALA A 152 -8.43 -10.52 -16.82
C ALA A 152 -9.86 -10.96 -16.43
N GLY A 153 -10.81 -10.01 -16.35
CA GLY A 153 -12.17 -10.28 -15.90
C GLY A 153 -13.14 -10.61 -17.05
N ILE A 154 -13.55 -11.88 -17.16
CA ILE A 154 -14.58 -12.32 -18.12
C ILE A 154 -15.91 -11.58 -17.90
N ASP A 155 -16.29 -11.33 -16.64
CA ASP A 155 -17.52 -10.64 -16.28
C ASP A 155 -17.58 -9.21 -16.86
N HIS A 156 -16.45 -8.50 -16.85
CA HIS A 156 -16.35 -7.16 -17.43
C HIS A 156 -16.52 -7.18 -18.95
N LEU A 157 -15.92 -8.16 -19.62
CA LEU A 157 -16.06 -8.33 -21.07
C LEU A 157 -17.52 -8.66 -21.45
N LEU A 158 -18.18 -9.54 -20.69
CA LEU A 158 -19.59 -9.89 -20.89
C LEU A 158 -20.51 -8.69 -20.65
N PHE A 159 -20.23 -7.88 -19.63
CA PHE A 159 -20.98 -6.66 -19.35
C PHE A 159 -20.85 -5.63 -20.48
N VAL A 160 -19.62 -5.36 -20.95
CA VAL A 160 -19.37 -4.44 -22.07
C VAL A 160 -20.01 -4.94 -23.37
N LEU A 161 -19.91 -6.25 -23.65
CA LEU A 161 -20.58 -6.86 -24.80
C LEU A 161 -22.09 -6.72 -24.72
N GLY A 162 -22.67 -6.98 -23.54
CA GLY A 162 -24.11 -6.81 -23.32
C GLY A 162 -24.56 -5.36 -23.51
N LEU A 163 -23.78 -4.37 -23.04
CA LEU A 163 -24.06 -2.96 -23.27
C LEU A 163 -23.97 -2.59 -24.76
N LEU A 164 -22.98 -3.13 -25.47
CA LEU A 164 -22.82 -2.90 -26.91
C LEU A 164 -24.01 -3.45 -27.70
N LEU A 165 -24.51 -4.64 -27.33
CA LEU A 165 -25.72 -5.23 -27.92
C LEU A 165 -26.99 -4.45 -27.54
N LEU A 166 -27.08 -3.94 -26.31
CA LEU A 166 -28.27 -3.24 -25.80
C LEU A 166 -28.42 -1.85 -26.41
N VAL A 167 -27.35 -1.05 -26.41
CA VAL A 167 -27.36 0.37 -26.77
C VAL A 167 -27.05 0.58 -28.25
N GLY A 168 -26.35 -0.36 -28.87
CA GLY A 168 -25.74 -0.19 -30.18
C GLY A 168 -24.51 0.73 -30.14
N GLY A 169 -23.78 0.77 -31.24
CA GLY A 169 -22.57 1.59 -31.37
C GLY A 169 -22.84 3.11 -31.40
N GLY A 170 -21.77 3.88 -31.28
CA GLY A 170 -21.78 5.34 -31.46
C GLY A 170 -21.86 6.14 -30.16
N ARG A 171 -22.43 7.35 -30.23
CA ARG A 171 -22.35 8.35 -29.14
C ARG A 171 -23.06 7.92 -27.85
N ARG A 172 -24.10 7.09 -27.94
CA ARG A 172 -24.81 6.56 -26.76
C ARG A 172 -23.95 5.55 -25.99
N LEU A 173 -23.18 4.71 -26.67
CA LEU A 173 -22.27 3.77 -26.02
C LEU A 173 -21.20 4.51 -25.21
N ILE A 174 -20.60 5.55 -25.80
CA ILE A 174 -19.57 6.37 -25.13
C ILE A 174 -20.14 6.96 -23.83
N TRP A 175 -21.30 7.62 -23.88
CA TRP A 175 -21.92 8.17 -22.67
C TRP A 175 -22.26 7.12 -21.62
N THR A 176 -22.63 5.92 -22.04
CA THR A 176 -22.98 4.81 -21.15
C THR A 176 -21.72 4.27 -20.44
N ILE A 177 -20.63 4.06 -21.18
CA ILE A 177 -19.34 3.65 -20.61
C ILE A 177 -18.81 4.73 -19.66
N THR A 178 -18.84 6.00 -20.07
CA THR A 178 -18.39 7.10 -19.23
C THR A 178 -19.19 7.18 -17.93
N ALA A 179 -20.51 7.00 -17.98
CA ALA A 179 -21.36 7.00 -16.79
C ALA A 179 -21.01 5.84 -15.83
N PHE A 180 -20.77 4.64 -16.37
CA PHE A 180 -20.31 3.48 -15.59
C PHE A 180 -18.96 3.75 -14.92
N THR A 181 -17.96 4.20 -15.67
CA THR A 181 -16.63 4.52 -15.16
C THR A 181 -16.69 5.62 -14.09
N ALA A 182 -17.50 6.65 -14.29
CA ALA A 182 -17.70 7.70 -13.31
C ALA A 182 -18.32 7.18 -12.02
N GLY A 183 -19.39 6.37 -12.10
CA GLY A 183 -20.01 5.74 -10.92
C GLY A 183 -19.02 4.90 -10.13
N HIS A 184 -18.21 4.09 -10.84
CA HIS A 184 -17.24 3.19 -10.23
C HIS A 184 -16.03 3.92 -9.63
N SER A 185 -15.67 5.07 -10.21
CA SER A 185 -14.62 5.92 -9.64
C SER A 185 -15.09 6.56 -8.33
N VAL A 186 -16.38 6.91 -8.22
CA VAL A 186 -16.96 7.49 -7.00
C VAL A 186 -16.99 6.47 -5.86
N THR A 187 -17.37 5.22 -6.13
CA THR A 187 -17.36 4.17 -5.10
C THR A 187 -15.95 3.86 -4.65
N LEU A 188 -15.00 3.70 -5.59
CA LEU A 188 -13.60 3.50 -5.24
C LEU A 188 -13.04 4.66 -4.41
N ALA A 189 -13.39 5.90 -4.74
CA ALA A 189 -12.99 7.07 -3.95
C ALA A 189 -13.58 7.02 -2.53
N MET A 190 -14.85 6.64 -2.38
CA MET A 190 -15.49 6.51 -1.07
C MET A 190 -14.87 5.40 -0.20
N VAL A 191 -14.56 4.25 -0.79
CA VAL A 191 -13.92 3.13 -0.09
C VAL A 191 -12.48 3.48 0.29
N THR A 192 -11.71 4.09 -0.61
CA THR A 192 -10.30 4.47 -0.34
C THR A 192 -10.19 5.58 0.71
N LEU A 193 -11.16 6.49 0.77
CA LEU A 193 -11.26 7.52 1.81
C LEU A 193 -11.79 6.98 3.15
N GLY A 194 -12.13 5.69 3.23
CA GLY A 194 -12.63 5.05 4.45
C GLY A 194 -14.05 5.49 4.86
N VAL A 195 -14.83 6.02 3.91
CA VAL A 195 -16.22 6.44 4.18
C VAL A 195 -17.14 5.22 4.32
N PHE A 196 -16.85 4.13 3.59
CA PHE A 196 -17.62 2.90 3.64
C PHE A 196 -16.72 1.66 3.54
N ASP A 197 -16.97 0.67 4.40
CA ASP A 197 -16.40 -0.68 4.30
C ASP A 197 -17.48 -1.63 3.77
N TYR A 198 -17.30 -2.14 2.55
CA TYR A 198 -18.20 -3.12 1.95
C TYR A 198 -17.54 -4.50 1.87
N PRO A 199 -18.26 -5.59 2.20
CA PRO A 199 -17.75 -6.94 2.03
C PRO A 199 -17.62 -7.26 0.53
N VAL A 200 -16.43 -7.72 0.11
CA VAL A 200 -16.10 -8.05 -1.28
C VAL A 200 -17.13 -8.99 -1.91
N ALA A 201 -17.62 -9.98 -1.16
CA ALA A 201 -18.62 -10.93 -1.61
C ALA A 201 -19.95 -10.28 -2.03
N LEU A 202 -20.34 -9.16 -1.41
CA LEU A 202 -21.55 -8.43 -1.79
C LEU A 202 -21.37 -7.74 -3.14
N ILE A 203 -20.19 -7.14 -3.39
CA ILE A 203 -19.87 -6.49 -4.66
C ILE A 203 -19.84 -7.52 -5.79
N GLU A 204 -19.20 -8.67 -5.58
CA GLU A 204 -19.18 -9.77 -6.56
C GLU A 204 -20.58 -10.26 -6.92
N PHE A 205 -21.45 -10.44 -5.92
CA PHE A 205 -22.85 -10.79 -6.15
C PHE A 205 -23.60 -9.73 -6.98
N LEU A 206 -23.36 -8.45 -6.68
CA LEU A 206 -24.01 -7.33 -7.35
C LEU A 206 -23.53 -7.18 -8.81
N ILE A 207 -22.26 -7.46 -9.10
CA ILE A 207 -21.73 -7.54 -10.46
C ILE A 207 -22.43 -8.67 -11.23
N ALA A 208 -22.47 -9.88 -10.68
CA ALA A 208 -23.15 -11.01 -11.32
C ALA A 208 -24.64 -10.72 -11.56
N PHE A 209 -25.31 -10.08 -10.60
CA PHE A 209 -26.70 -9.63 -10.73
C PHE A 209 -26.88 -8.60 -11.85
N SER A 210 -25.94 -7.67 -12.03
CA SER A 210 -25.99 -6.67 -13.12
C SER A 210 -25.94 -7.32 -14.51
N ILE A 211 -25.09 -8.35 -14.68
CA ILE A 211 -24.98 -9.12 -15.93
C ILE A 211 -26.26 -9.92 -16.18
N PHE A 212 -26.82 -10.52 -15.14
CA PHE A 212 -28.08 -11.26 -15.24
C PHE A 212 -29.24 -10.35 -15.69
N VAL A 213 -29.37 -9.16 -15.10
CA VAL A 213 -30.37 -8.15 -15.50
C VAL A 213 -30.15 -7.71 -16.95
N LEU A 214 -28.90 -7.48 -17.35
CA LEU A 214 -28.55 -7.11 -18.72
C LEU A 214 -28.93 -8.20 -19.72
N ALA A 215 -28.67 -9.47 -19.39
CA ALA A 215 -29.04 -10.62 -20.21
C ALA A 215 -30.56 -10.75 -20.38
N ILE A 216 -31.34 -10.58 -19.30
CA ILE A 216 -32.81 -10.55 -19.39
C ILE A 216 -33.27 -9.44 -20.33
N GLU A 217 -32.70 -8.25 -20.18
CA GLU A 217 -33.14 -7.09 -20.96
C GLU A 217 -32.85 -7.24 -22.46
N LEU A 218 -31.78 -7.94 -22.83
CA LEU A 218 -31.48 -8.27 -24.22
C LEU A 218 -32.49 -9.24 -24.86
N THR A 219 -33.24 -10.01 -24.06
CA THR A 219 -34.28 -10.93 -24.57
C THR A 219 -35.65 -10.28 -24.75
N ARG A 220 -35.85 -9.05 -24.27
CA ARG A 220 -37.14 -8.34 -24.35
C ARG A 220 -37.30 -7.60 -25.69
N GLU A 221 -38.53 -7.56 -26.19
CA GLU A 221 -38.85 -6.85 -27.42
C GLU A 221 -38.68 -5.33 -27.31
N ARG A 222 -38.16 -4.75 -28.39
CA ARG A 222 -37.65 -3.38 -28.60
C ARG A 222 -38.59 -2.25 -28.14
N GLU A 223 -39.90 -2.51 -28.07
CA GLU A 223 -40.94 -1.51 -27.76
C GLU A 223 -41.34 -1.42 -26.28
N GLN A 224 -41.04 -2.42 -25.44
CA GLN A 224 -41.55 -2.46 -24.05
C GLN A 224 -40.52 -2.07 -22.98
N SER A 225 -39.27 -1.84 -23.36
CA SER A 225 -38.17 -1.60 -22.45
C SER A 225 -37.94 -0.10 -22.18
N LYS A 226 -38.42 0.42 -21.04
CA LYS A 226 -38.07 1.79 -20.54
C LYS A 226 -36.55 2.02 -20.50
N LEU A 227 -35.79 0.94 -20.38
CA LEU A 227 -34.34 0.85 -20.26
C LEU A 227 -33.60 1.29 -21.53
N TRP A 228 -34.25 1.17 -22.68
CA TRP A 228 -33.73 1.64 -23.96
C TRP A 228 -33.75 3.16 -24.15
N ARG A 229 -34.58 3.88 -23.38
CA ARG A 229 -34.65 5.34 -23.48
C ARG A 229 -33.49 6.03 -22.76
N HIS A 230 -33.02 5.48 -21.63
CA HIS A 230 -31.93 6.07 -20.84
C HIS A 230 -30.92 5.04 -20.29
N PRO A 231 -30.07 4.45 -21.15
CA PRO A 231 -29.08 3.43 -20.74
C PRO A 231 -28.02 3.95 -19.76
N TRP A 232 -27.67 5.24 -19.87
CA TRP A 232 -26.66 5.94 -19.09
C TRP A 232 -26.95 5.97 -17.57
N TRP A 233 -28.20 6.13 -17.14
CA TRP A 233 -28.54 6.09 -15.70
C TRP A 233 -28.32 4.71 -15.10
N LEU A 234 -28.55 3.68 -15.88
CA LEU A 234 -28.46 2.31 -15.40
C LEU A 234 -27.02 1.81 -15.37
N ALA A 235 -26.25 2.15 -16.39
CA ALA A 235 -24.82 1.95 -16.38
C ALA A 235 -24.14 2.76 -15.26
N GLY A 236 -24.58 3.99 -14.99
CA GLY A 236 -24.12 4.75 -13.83
C GLY A 236 -24.51 4.11 -12.49
N GLY A 237 -25.73 3.57 -12.38
CA GLY A 237 -26.20 2.85 -11.21
C GLY A 237 -25.44 1.55 -10.95
N PHE A 238 -25.16 0.76 -12.00
CA PHE A 238 -24.30 -0.42 -11.90
C PHE A 238 -22.83 -0.06 -11.69
N GLY A 239 -22.36 1.07 -12.20
CA GLY A 239 -21.03 1.57 -11.89
C GLY A 239 -20.88 1.95 -10.42
N LEU A 240 -21.97 2.33 -9.75
CA LEU A 240 -21.97 2.65 -8.31
C LEU A 240 -21.97 1.39 -7.41
N LEU A 241 -21.77 0.21 -7.99
CA LEU A 241 -21.55 -1.06 -7.29
C LEU A 241 -20.04 -1.36 -7.26
#